data_AF-A0A523TZ60-F1
#
_entry.id   AF-A0A523TZ60-F1
#
_cell.length_a   1.000
_cell.length_b   1.000
_cell.length_c   1.000
_cell.angle_alpha   90.00
_cell.angle_beta   90.00
_cell.angle_gamma   90.00
#
_symmetry.space_group_name_H-M   'P 1'
#
loop_
_entity.id
_entity.type
_entity.pdbx_description
1 polymer ?
#
loop_
_entity_poly.entity_id
_entity_poly.type
_entity_poly.pdbx_seq_one_letter_code
_entity_poly.pdbx_strand_id
1 'polypeptide(L)'
;MQQWIGVAALIIALFALLAMLLRTRRRIADLGSTYHDPDEDRTQTHTVRRELEQLLIDIEAMCRDITARLDTKIHVLNELLIEADDKINELEKVEPKSPPDAKTSEKSTSERKKPQAGPDVSSVVIPDSGEQVEPEPATEAKQDGTDKPLEDDPRFEKIFKLADSGTDLVSIARETGMPKGEIKLILGLRNRKKETREQGNKGTRE
;
A
#
# COMPACT_ATOMS: atom_id res chain seq x y z
N MET A 1 -55.98 -48.39 24.44
CA MET A 1 -54.86 -48.12 25.38
C MET A 1 -53.48 -48.17 24.72
N GLN A 2 -53.24 -49.06 23.75
CA GLN A 2 -51.91 -49.25 23.14
C GLN A 2 -51.33 -48.01 22.41
N GLN A 3 -52.19 -47.12 21.89
CA GLN A 3 -51.76 -45.87 21.23
C GLN A 3 -51.16 -44.83 22.22
N TRP A 4 -51.63 -44.80 23.46
CA TRP A 4 -51.15 -43.83 24.47
C TRP A 4 -49.75 -44.18 25.00
N ILE A 5 -49.41 -45.47 25.01
CA ILE A 5 -48.09 -45.96 25.44
C ILE A 5 -47.00 -45.46 24.47
N GLY A 6 -47.28 -45.48 23.17
CA GLY A 6 -46.35 -44.98 22.15
C GLY A 6 -46.06 -43.48 22.29
N VAL A 7 -47.09 -42.67 22.55
CA VAL A 7 -46.94 -41.21 22.73
C VAL A 7 -46.13 -40.89 23.99
N ALA A 8 -46.39 -41.60 25.10
CA ALA A 8 -45.64 -41.40 26.34
C ALA A 8 -44.15 -41.73 26.17
N ALA A 9 -43.81 -42.81 25.46
CA ALA A 9 -42.41 -43.17 25.20
C ALA A 9 -41.68 -42.13 24.34
N LEU A 10 -42.36 -41.54 23.35
CA LEU A 10 -41.77 -40.51 22.48
C LEU A 10 -41.50 -39.20 23.24
N ILE A 11 -42.41 -38.80 24.13
CA ILE A 11 -42.21 -37.61 24.99
C ILE A 11 -41.03 -37.80 25.94
N ILE A 12 -40.90 -38.99 26.55
CA ILE A 12 -39.79 -39.29 27.46
C ILE A 12 -38.45 -39.29 26.70
N ALA A 13 -38.42 -39.87 25.49
CA ALA A 13 -37.23 -39.88 24.65
C ALA A 13 -36.82 -38.45 24.24
N LEU A 14 -37.78 -37.61 23.86
CA LEU A 14 -37.54 -36.22 23.49
C LEU A 14 -37.06 -35.38 24.69
N PHE A 15 -37.63 -35.61 25.87
CA PHE A 15 -37.20 -34.94 27.11
C PHE A 15 -35.80 -35.39 27.53
N ALA A 16 -35.47 -36.67 27.40
CA ALA A 16 -34.13 -37.19 27.67
C ALA A 16 -33.09 -36.62 26.70
N LEU A 17 -33.43 -36.49 25.41
CA LEU A 17 -32.57 -35.89 24.40
C LEU A 17 -32.36 -34.39 24.66
N LEU A 18 -33.43 -33.66 24.99
CA LEU A 18 -33.35 -32.25 25.38
C LEU A 18 -32.50 -32.06 26.64
N ALA A 19 -32.72 -32.89 27.67
CA ALA A 19 -31.94 -32.86 28.89
C ALA A 19 -30.47 -33.20 28.63
N MET A 20 -30.18 -34.15 27.73
CA MET A 20 -28.83 -34.49 27.32
C MET A 20 -28.15 -33.33 26.58
N LEU A 21 -28.86 -32.63 25.69
CA LEU A 21 -28.37 -31.43 25.00
C LEU A 21 -28.14 -30.23 25.94
N LEU A 22 -29.02 -30.06 26.92
CA LEU A 22 -28.86 -29.03 27.96
C LEU A 22 -27.69 -29.37 28.88
N ARG A 23 -27.47 -30.66 29.17
CA ARG A 23 -26.37 -31.13 30.02
C ARG A 23 -25.02 -31.09 29.30
N THR A 24 -24.96 -31.35 27.99
CA THR A 24 -23.74 -31.14 27.20
C THR A 24 -23.42 -29.66 27.05
N ARG A 25 -24.42 -28.78 26.86
CA ARG A 25 -24.20 -27.33 26.91
C ARG A 25 -23.67 -26.84 28.26
N ARG A 26 -24.18 -27.37 29.38
CA ARG A 26 -23.64 -27.02 30.71
C ARG A 26 -22.19 -27.47 30.90
N ARG A 27 -21.77 -28.61 30.34
CA ARG A 27 -20.36 -29.05 30.43
C ARG A 27 -19.39 -28.16 29.64
N ILE A 28 -19.85 -27.49 28.58
CA ILE A 28 -18.99 -26.59 27.79
C ILE A 28 -18.76 -25.25 28.51
N ALA A 29 -19.69 -24.82 29.37
CA ALA A 29 -19.50 -23.61 30.18
C ALA A 29 -18.40 -23.79 31.25
N ASP A 30 -18.23 -24.98 31.82
CA ASP A 30 -17.16 -25.26 32.80
C ASP A 30 -15.78 -25.48 32.14
N LEU A 31 -15.71 -25.85 30.85
CA LEU A 31 -14.45 -25.88 30.09
C LEU A 31 -14.06 -24.52 29.49
N GLY A 32 -14.96 -23.53 29.50
CA GLY A 32 -14.69 -22.17 29.05
C GLY A 32 -14.10 -21.25 30.11
N SER A 33 -14.02 -21.72 31.36
CA SER A 33 -13.30 -21.04 32.45
C SER A 33 -11.89 -21.59 32.60
N THR A 34 -11.19 -21.82 31.49
CA THR A 34 -9.75 -21.60 31.51
C THR A 34 -9.59 -20.15 31.93
N TYR A 35 -9.08 -19.94 33.14
CA TYR A 35 -8.70 -18.64 33.68
C TYR A 35 -7.82 -17.98 32.63
N HIS A 36 -8.41 -17.18 31.75
CA HIS A 36 -7.66 -16.40 30.77
C HIS A 36 -7.06 -15.30 31.61
N ASP A 37 -5.84 -15.55 32.09
CA ASP A 37 -5.09 -14.60 32.87
C ASP A 37 -4.86 -13.38 31.97
N PRO A 38 -5.46 -12.21 32.25
CA PRO A 38 -5.30 -11.02 31.42
C PRO A 38 -3.83 -10.56 31.34
N ASP A 39 -2.95 -11.10 32.19
CA ASP A 39 -1.52 -10.84 32.12
C ASP A 39 -0.80 -11.68 31.04
N GLU A 40 -1.35 -12.82 30.61
CA GLU A 40 -0.77 -13.61 29.51
C GLU A 40 -0.89 -12.86 28.18
N ASP A 41 -2.04 -12.22 27.95
CA ASP A 41 -2.32 -11.44 26.74
C ASP A 41 -1.39 -10.21 26.63
N ARG A 42 -1.04 -9.59 27.77
CA ARG A 42 -0.05 -8.50 27.82
C ARG A 42 1.33 -8.95 27.37
N THR A 43 1.79 -10.14 27.79
CA THR A 43 3.12 -10.63 27.38
C THR A 43 3.21 -10.88 25.87
N GLN A 44 2.13 -11.34 25.24
CA GLN A 44 2.07 -11.52 23.79
C GLN A 44 2.21 -10.19 23.05
N THR A 45 1.50 -9.13 23.49
CA THR A 45 1.64 -7.81 22.86
C THR A 45 3.07 -7.25 22.92
N HIS A 46 3.80 -7.52 24.01
CA HIS A 46 5.19 -7.09 24.13
C HIS A 46 6.14 -7.85 23.20
N THR A 47 5.90 -9.14 22.97
CA THR A 47 6.70 -9.92 22.02
C THR A 47 6.52 -9.41 20.59
N VAL A 48 5.27 -9.22 20.14
CA VAL A 48 4.97 -8.65 18.82
C VAL A 48 5.58 -7.27 18.65
N ARG A 49 5.51 -6.42 19.70
CA ARG A 49 6.11 -5.09 19.64
C ARG A 49 7.62 -5.13 19.46
N ARG A 50 8.32 -6.03 20.15
CA ARG A 50 9.77 -6.22 19.99
C ARG A 50 10.13 -6.75 18.61
N GLU A 51 9.32 -7.66 18.06
CA GLU A 51 9.52 -8.18 16.70
C GLU A 51 9.33 -7.08 15.65
N LEU A 52 8.35 -6.19 15.84
CA LEU A 52 8.16 -5.03 14.96
C LEU A 52 9.30 -4.01 15.08
N GLU A 53 9.77 -3.75 16.30
CA GLU A 53 10.93 -2.88 16.54
C GLU A 53 12.19 -3.47 15.87
N GLN A 54 12.40 -4.79 15.99
CA GLN A 54 13.51 -5.49 15.31
C GLN A 54 13.39 -5.40 13.79
N LEU A 55 12.20 -5.66 13.24
CA LEU A 55 11.96 -5.59 11.80
C LEU A 55 12.20 -4.18 11.24
N LEU A 56 11.86 -3.13 11.99
CA LEU A 56 12.10 -1.75 11.59
C LEU A 56 13.59 -1.42 11.53
N ILE A 57 14.36 -1.90 12.52
CA ILE A 57 15.84 -1.80 12.52
C ILE A 57 16.43 -2.55 11.33
N ASP A 58 15.94 -3.76 11.05
CA ASP A 58 16.42 -4.58 9.93
C ASP A 58 16.11 -3.93 8.57
N ILE A 59 14.93 -3.32 8.41
CA ILE A 59 14.57 -2.55 7.20
C ILE A 59 15.50 -1.35 7.05
N GLU A 60 15.76 -0.60 8.12
CA GLU A 60 16.66 0.55 8.05
C GLU A 60 18.09 0.12 7.65
N ALA A 61 18.59 -0.96 8.23
CA ALA A 61 19.89 -1.53 7.88
C ALA A 61 19.94 -1.99 6.42
N MET A 62 18.90 -2.66 5.93
CA MET A 62 18.80 -3.12 4.55
C MET A 62 18.74 -1.94 3.56
N CYS A 63 17.99 -0.89 3.88
CA CYS A 63 17.95 0.33 3.08
C CYS A 63 19.34 0.97 2.96
N ARG A 64 20.10 1.05 4.07
CA ARG A 64 21.48 1.57 4.05
C ARG A 64 22.41 0.70 3.20
N ASP A 65 22.32 -0.62 3.28
CA ASP A 65 23.12 -1.53 2.44
C ASP A 65 22.79 -1.37 0.94
N ILE A 66 21.51 -1.26 0.59
CA ILE A 66 21.07 -1.06 -0.80
C ILE A 66 21.62 0.27 -1.34
N THR A 67 21.55 1.35 -0.58
CA THR A 67 22.10 2.66 -0.98
C THR A 67 23.60 2.56 -1.24
N ALA A 68 24.37 1.96 -0.34
CA ALA A 68 25.82 1.78 -0.53
C ALA A 68 26.17 0.96 -1.78
N ARG A 69 25.38 -0.10 -2.08
CA ARG A 69 25.55 -0.89 -3.31
C ARG A 69 25.19 -0.10 -4.56
N LEU A 70 24.15 0.72 -4.51
CA LEU A 70 23.77 1.59 -5.62
C LEU A 70 24.87 2.63 -5.88
N ASP A 71 25.39 3.28 -4.85
CA ASP A 71 26.49 4.26 -4.98
C ASP A 71 27.72 3.63 -5.63
N THR A 72 28.07 2.40 -5.22
CA THR A 72 29.16 1.65 -5.83
C THR A 72 28.91 1.37 -7.31
N LYS A 73 27.69 0.94 -7.67
CA LYS A 73 27.33 0.68 -9.08
C LYS A 73 27.29 1.96 -9.91
N ILE A 74 26.82 3.07 -9.35
CA ILE A 74 26.83 4.38 -10.02
C ILE A 74 28.28 4.79 -10.30
N HIS A 75 29.19 4.58 -9.34
CA HIS A 75 30.61 4.87 -9.54
C HIS A 75 31.22 4.05 -10.68
N VAL A 76 30.98 2.73 -10.69
CA VAL A 76 31.46 1.83 -11.76
C VAL A 76 30.86 2.23 -13.11
N LEU A 77 29.58 2.60 -13.17
CA LEU A 77 28.95 3.04 -14.41
C LEU A 77 29.55 4.36 -14.92
N ASN A 78 29.83 5.31 -14.03
CA ASN A 78 30.49 6.57 -14.40
C ASN A 78 31.91 6.33 -14.92
N GLU A 79 32.65 5.41 -14.31
CA GLU A 79 34.00 5.04 -14.77
C GLU A 79 33.96 4.39 -16.16
N LEU A 80 33.04 3.46 -16.39
CA LEU A 80 32.85 2.82 -17.71
C LEU A 80 32.41 3.82 -18.78
N LEU A 81 31.61 4.82 -18.42
CA LEU A 81 31.19 5.89 -19.33
C LEU A 81 32.40 6.73 -19.75
N ILE A 82 33.25 7.14 -18.80
CA ILE A 82 34.49 7.87 -19.08
C ILE A 82 35.42 7.04 -19.98
N GLU A 83 35.61 5.75 -19.69
CA GLU A 83 36.45 4.87 -20.52
C GLU A 83 35.89 4.74 -21.95
N ALA A 84 34.57 4.67 -22.11
CA ALA A 84 33.93 4.63 -23.43
C ALA A 84 34.16 5.92 -24.20
N ASP A 85 34.00 7.09 -23.56
CA ASP A 85 34.26 8.39 -24.17
C ASP A 85 35.73 8.55 -24.59
N ASP A 86 36.68 8.10 -23.77
CA ASP A 86 38.10 8.11 -24.09
C ASP A 86 38.40 7.24 -25.33
N LYS A 87 37.79 6.06 -25.43
CA LYS A 87 37.93 5.19 -26.60
C LYS A 87 37.29 5.78 -27.86
N ILE A 88 36.14 6.45 -27.75
CA ILE A 88 35.52 7.16 -28.87
C ILE A 88 36.48 8.25 -29.38
N ASN A 89 37.05 9.04 -28.47
CA ASN A 89 38.02 10.09 -28.82
C ASN A 89 39.31 9.51 -29.43
N GLU A 90 39.75 8.32 -29.02
CA GLU A 90 40.88 7.63 -29.65
C GLU A 90 40.54 7.18 -31.07
N LEU A 91 39.36 6.58 -31.27
CA LEU A 91 38.89 6.15 -32.59
C LEU A 91 38.68 7.34 -33.54
N GLU A 92 38.14 8.46 -33.07
CA GLU A 92 38.00 9.69 -33.88
C GLU A 92 39.35 10.28 -34.31
N LYS A 93 40.41 10.09 -33.52
CA LYS A 93 41.77 10.49 -33.91
C LYS A 93 42.37 9.54 -34.94
N VAL A 94 42.05 8.25 -34.84
CA VAL A 94 42.55 7.20 -35.74
C VAL A 94 41.78 7.14 -37.04
N GLU A 95 40.54 7.63 -37.10
CA GLU A 95 39.81 7.80 -38.35
C GLU A 95 40.36 9.05 -39.06
N PRO A 96 41.33 8.93 -40.00
CA PRO A 96 41.82 10.10 -40.71
C PRO A 96 40.63 10.68 -41.45
N LYS A 97 40.23 11.88 -41.04
CA LYS A 97 39.26 12.77 -41.68
C LYS A 97 39.34 12.57 -43.19
N SER A 98 38.50 11.68 -43.72
CA SER A 98 38.55 11.31 -45.12
C SER A 98 38.25 12.60 -45.88
N PRO A 99 39.14 13.04 -46.79
CA PRO A 99 39.05 14.38 -47.34
C PRO A 99 37.67 14.61 -47.96
N PRO A 100 36.99 15.72 -47.61
CA PRO A 100 35.64 16.01 -48.07
C PRO A 100 35.67 16.60 -49.47
N ASP A 101 36.08 15.82 -50.47
CA ASP A 101 35.99 16.13 -51.91
C ASP A 101 36.30 14.83 -52.69
N ALA A 102 35.53 14.31 -53.64
CA ALA A 102 34.46 14.87 -54.44
C ALA A 102 33.62 13.76 -55.12
N LYS A 103 32.31 14.01 -55.22
CA LYS A 103 31.38 13.64 -56.32
C LYS A 103 31.70 12.43 -57.23
N THR A 104 30.96 11.32 -57.06
CA THR A 104 30.23 10.59 -58.14
C THR A 104 29.17 9.70 -57.47
N SER A 105 27.88 10.06 -57.46
CA SER A 105 26.86 9.51 -58.36
C SER A 105 27.10 8.05 -58.78
N GLU A 106 26.37 7.09 -58.20
CA GLU A 106 25.32 6.34 -58.91
C GLU A 106 24.83 5.13 -58.08
N LYS A 107 23.58 5.23 -57.63
CA LYS A 107 22.53 4.22 -57.85
C LYS A 107 22.98 2.74 -57.80
N SER A 108 22.87 2.13 -56.62
CA SER A 108 22.55 0.69 -56.55
C SER A 108 21.40 0.47 -55.58
N THR A 109 20.25 0.29 -56.20
CA THR A 109 19.04 -0.30 -55.65
C THR A 109 19.36 -1.75 -55.26
N SER A 110 19.28 -2.08 -53.98
CA SER A 110 19.07 -3.46 -53.57
C SER A 110 18.13 -3.50 -52.37
N GLU A 111 16.86 -3.68 -52.71
CA GLU A 111 15.85 -4.35 -51.89
C GLU A 111 16.45 -5.41 -50.97
N ARG A 112 16.36 -5.21 -49.65
CA ARG A 112 16.25 -6.32 -48.72
C ARG A 112 15.32 -5.98 -47.57
N LYS A 113 14.04 -6.17 -47.86
CA LYS A 113 13.06 -6.89 -47.02
C LYS A 113 13.07 -6.54 -45.53
N LYS A 114 12.20 -5.60 -45.20
CA LYS A 114 11.53 -5.36 -43.92
C LYS A 114 11.06 -6.67 -43.25
N PRO A 115 11.38 -6.89 -41.96
CA PRO A 115 10.41 -7.42 -41.01
C PRO A 115 10.14 -6.33 -39.97
N GLN A 116 8.90 -5.86 -40.00
CA GLN A 116 8.32 -4.94 -39.04
C GLN A 116 7.58 -5.78 -38.01
N ALA A 117 8.03 -5.79 -36.73
CA ALA A 117 7.21 -6.17 -35.58
C ALA A 117 7.92 -5.89 -34.22
N GLY A 118 8.07 -4.60 -33.86
CA GLY A 118 8.00 -4.02 -32.50
C GLY A 118 8.95 -4.49 -31.37
N PRO A 119 8.86 -3.85 -30.17
CA PRO A 119 8.10 -2.66 -29.84
C PRO A 119 8.98 -1.41 -29.70
N ASP A 120 8.36 -0.31 -30.13
CA ASP A 120 8.61 1.07 -29.77
C ASP A 120 8.67 1.22 -28.24
N VAL A 121 9.88 1.19 -27.67
CA VAL A 121 10.13 1.71 -26.32
C VAL A 121 10.26 3.21 -26.46
N SER A 122 9.09 3.83 -26.47
CA SER A 122 8.84 5.24 -26.26
C SER A 122 9.87 5.80 -25.27
N SER A 123 10.76 6.63 -25.79
CA SER A 123 11.13 7.93 -25.22
C SER A 123 10.71 8.10 -23.75
N VAL A 124 11.45 7.51 -22.83
CA VAL A 124 11.48 7.99 -21.46
C VAL A 124 12.25 9.30 -21.51
N VAL A 125 11.50 10.38 -21.76
CA VAL A 125 11.92 11.74 -21.48
C VAL A 125 12.19 11.76 -19.98
N ILE A 126 13.45 11.64 -19.61
CA ILE A 126 13.92 11.99 -18.28
C ILE A 126 13.79 13.52 -18.22
N PRO A 127 12.88 14.10 -17.43
CA PRO A 127 12.90 15.54 -17.21
C PRO A 127 14.21 15.89 -16.50
N ASP A 128 15.07 16.58 -17.25
CA ASP A 128 16.10 17.47 -16.76
C ASP A 128 15.42 18.54 -15.87
N SER A 129 15.39 18.27 -14.58
CA SER A 129 15.06 19.23 -13.54
C SER A 129 15.79 18.81 -12.28
N GLY A 130 17.11 18.99 -12.35
CA GLY A 130 17.91 19.31 -11.18
C GLY A 130 17.48 20.67 -10.64
N GLU A 131 16.35 20.70 -9.94
CA GLU A 131 16.12 21.66 -8.88
C GLU A 131 16.33 20.91 -7.58
N GLN A 132 17.55 21.03 -7.05
CA GLN A 132 17.85 20.71 -5.67
C GLN A 132 16.97 21.59 -4.79
N VAL A 133 15.75 21.13 -4.53
CA VAL A 133 15.01 21.54 -3.34
C VAL A 133 15.74 20.86 -2.19
N GLU A 134 16.70 21.60 -1.63
CA GLU A 134 17.22 21.39 -0.29
C GLU A 134 16.00 21.11 0.63
N PRO A 135 15.87 19.90 1.20
CA PRO A 135 14.78 19.63 2.11
C PRO A 135 15.02 20.51 3.33
N GLU A 136 14.28 21.61 3.44
CA GLU A 136 14.14 22.32 4.71
C GLU A 136 13.86 21.26 5.79
N PRO A 137 14.58 21.30 6.92
CA PRO A 137 14.39 20.33 7.99
C PRO A 137 12.92 20.36 8.37
N ALA A 138 12.26 19.21 8.15
CA ALA A 138 10.90 18.96 8.57
C ALA A 138 10.76 19.43 10.01
N THR A 139 10.14 20.60 10.18
CA THR A 139 9.81 21.12 11.49
C THR A 139 8.89 20.08 12.07
N GLU A 140 9.39 19.36 13.07
CA GLU A 140 8.68 18.34 13.80
C GLU A 140 7.31 18.90 14.18
N ALA A 141 6.30 18.50 13.41
CA ALA A 141 4.92 18.83 13.66
C ALA A 141 4.56 18.10 14.95
N LYS A 142 4.73 18.85 16.05
CA LYS A 142 4.23 18.54 17.38
C LYS A 142 2.80 18.04 17.22
N GLN A 143 2.62 16.72 17.27
CA GLN A 143 1.32 16.08 17.30
C GLN A 143 0.71 16.40 18.67
N ASP A 144 0.10 17.57 18.75
CA ASP A 144 -0.70 18.00 19.89
C ASP A 144 -1.95 17.11 19.91
N GLY A 145 -1.93 16.10 20.77
CA GLY A 145 -3.00 15.14 21.03
C GLY A 145 -4.21 15.81 21.65
N THR A 146 -4.81 16.73 20.92
CA THR A 146 -6.11 17.27 21.24
C THR A 146 -7.14 16.28 20.70
N ASP A 147 -7.73 15.49 21.60
CA ASP A 147 -8.91 14.63 21.39
C ASP A 147 -10.17 15.43 21.03
N LYS A 148 -10.03 16.52 20.27
CA LYS A 148 -11.16 17.21 19.67
C LYS A 148 -11.63 16.37 18.50
N PRO A 149 -12.93 16.07 18.40
CA PRO A 149 -13.49 15.42 17.23
C PRO A 149 -12.98 16.13 15.98
N LEU A 150 -12.26 15.39 15.13
CA LEU A 150 -11.68 15.84 13.85
C LEU A 150 -12.75 16.32 12.83
N GLU A 151 -13.98 16.64 13.26
CA GLU A 151 -15.11 16.89 12.39
C GLU A 151 -15.33 18.36 12.05
N ASP A 152 -14.77 19.28 12.82
CA ASP A 152 -15.02 20.71 12.67
C ASP A 152 -13.87 21.46 11.96
N ASP A 153 -12.91 20.74 11.37
CA ASP A 153 -11.87 21.41 10.57
C ASP A 153 -12.48 21.88 9.22
N PRO A 154 -12.45 23.19 8.90
CA PRO A 154 -12.97 23.72 7.64
C PRO A 154 -12.31 23.10 6.40
N ARG A 155 -11.12 22.51 6.54
CA ARG A 155 -10.43 21.81 5.45
C ARG A 155 -11.19 20.56 4.99
N PHE A 156 -11.82 19.83 5.90
CA PHE A 156 -12.56 18.61 5.56
C PHE A 156 -13.88 18.90 4.85
N GLU A 157 -14.49 20.05 5.12
CA GLU A 157 -15.70 20.48 4.42
C GLU A 157 -15.46 20.62 2.91
N LYS A 158 -14.29 21.15 2.52
CA LYS A 158 -13.92 21.26 1.10
C LYS A 158 -13.76 19.88 0.45
N ILE A 159 -13.10 18.93 1.11
CA ILE A 159 -12.95 17.54 0.63
C ILE A 159 -14.32 16.91 0.41
N PHE A 160 -15.24 17.07 1.37
CA PHE A 160 -16.57 16.46 1.28
C PHE A 160 -17.41 17.04 0.14
N LYS A 161 -17.36 18.35 -0.08
CA LYS A 161 -18.05 18.97 -1.22
C LYS A 161 -17.55 18.42 -2.56
N LEU A 162 -16.24 18.28 -2.72
CA LEU A 162 -15.64 17.74 -3.95
C LEU A 162 -15.94 16.25 -4.14
N ALA A 163 -15.96 15.47 -3.05
CA ALA A 163 -16.34 14.06 -3.13
C ALA A 163 -17.83 13.88 -3.45
N ASP A 164 -18.70 14.70 -2.86
CA ASP A 164 -20.15 14.66 -3.09
C ASP A 164 -20.50 15.15 -4.51
N SER A 165 -19.64 15.95 -5.17
CA SER A 165 -19.76 16.29 -6.60
C SER A 165 -19.25 15.20 -7.55
N GLY A 166 -18.73 14.08 -7.05
CA GLY A 166 -18.23 12.97 -7.86
C GLY A 166 -16.81 13.16 -8.40
N THR A 167 -16.02 14.07 -7.82
CA THR A 167 -14.63 14.31 -8.23
C THR A 167 -13.73 13.14 -7.83
N ASP A 168 -12.79 12.75 -8.71
CA ASP A 168 -11.83 11.69 -8.41
C ASP A 168 -10.84 12.07 -7.29
N LEU A 169 -10.38 11.07 -6.53
CA LEU A 169 -9.44 11.20 -5.42
C LEU A 169 -8.15 11.95 -5.81
N VAL A 170 -7.62 11.73 -7.01
CA VAL A 170 -6.38 12.38 -7.47
C VAL A 170 -6.60 13.88 -7.71
N SER A 171 -7.74 14.25 -8.29
CA SER A 171 -8.11 15.66 -8.49
C SER A 171 -8.34 16.36 -7.15
N ILE A 172 -8.98 15.71 -6.19
CA ILE A 172 -9.16 16.24 -4.83
C ILE A 172 -7.78 16.48 -4.19
N ALA A 173 -6.87 15.50 -4.26
CA ALA A 173 -5.52 15.62 -3.72
C ALA A 173 -4.75 16.83 -4.29
N ARG A 174 -4.84 17.02 -5.61
CA ARG A 174 -4.21 18.15 -6.29
C ARG A 174 -4.82 19.49 -5.88
N GLU A 175 -6.14 19.56 -5.72
CA GLU A 175 -6.83 20.81 -5.40
C GLU A 175 -6.71 21.20 -3.91
N THR A 176 -6.63 20.22 -3.02
CA THR A 176 -6.55 20.47 -1.58
C THR A 176 -5.13 20.44 -1.04
N GLY A 177 -4.15 20.01 -1.83
CA GLY A 177 -2.75 19.88 -1.41
C GLY A 177 -2.51 18.78 -0.37
N MET A 178 -3.40 17.78 -0.29
CA MET A 178 -3.31 16.68 0.68
C MET A 178 -2.92 15.38 0.00
N PRO A 179 -2.18 14.48 0.68
CA PRO A 179 -1.83 13.18 0.13
C PRO A 179 -3.08 12.32 -0.08
N LYS A 180 -3.11 11.55 -1.16
CA LYS A 180 -4.24 10.67 -1.54
C LYS A 180 -4.68 9.73 -0.42
N GLY A 181 -3.73 9.24 0.39
CA GLY A 181 -4.01 8.34 1.51
C GLY A 181 -4.85 9.00 2.62
N GLU A 182 -4.53 10.25 2.95
CA GLU A 182 -5.23 11.02 3.99
C GLU A 182 -6.66 11.34 3.56
N ILE A 183 -6.87 11.75 2.30
CA ILE A 183 -8.20 11.98 1.74
C ILE A 183 -9.04 10.69 1.79
N LYS A 184 -8.46 9.56 1.41
CA LYS A 184 -9.14 8.25 1.49
C LYS A 184 -9.54 7.91 2.93
N LEU A 185 -8.67 8.20 3.90
CA LEU A 185 -8.95 7.98 5.32
C LEU A 185 -10.11 8.85 5.81
N ILE A 186 -10.10 10.15 5.49
CA ILE A 186 -11.14 11.12 5.87
C ILE A 186 -12.51 10.70 5.30
N LEU A 187 -12.57 10.34 4.02
CA LEU A 187 -13.79 9.85 3.39
C LEU A 187 -14.27 8.52 4.00
N GLY A 188 -13.34 7.61 4.32
CA GLY A 188 -13.65 6.35 4.98
C GLY A 188 -14.22 6.52 6.40
N LEU A 189 -13.69 7.48 7.17
CA LEU A 189 -14.20 7.83 8.50
C LEU A 189 -15.64 8.37 8.44
N ARG A 190 -15.94 9.23 7.46
CA ARG A 190 -17.30 9.74 7.23
C ARG A 190 -18.30 8.63 6.94
N ASN A 191 -17.93 7.66 6.10
CA ASN A 191 -18.81 6.54 5.73
C ASN A 191 -19.10 5.63 6.93
N ARG A 192 -18.07 5.23 7.69
CA ARG A 192 -18.25 4.45 8.92
C ARG A 192 -19.16 5.15 9.91
N LYS A 193 -19.02 6.47 10.07
CA LYS A 193 -19.89 7.24 10.97
C LYS A 193 -21.36 7.27 10.51
N LYS A 194 -21.61 7.38 9.20
CA LYS A 194 -22.97 7.28 8.64
C LYS A 194 -23.58 5.92 8.95
N GLU A 195 -22.83 4.84 8.74
CA GLU A 195 -23.27 3.47 9.06
C GLU A 195 -23.61 3.31 10.55
N THR A 196 -22.77 3.85 11.45
CA THR A 196 -23.02 3.80 12.90
C THR A 196 -24.29 4.58 13.28
N ARG A 197 -24.53 5.76 12.68
CA ARG A 197 -25.77 6.53 12.93
C ARG A 197 -27.02 5.82 12.43
N GLU A 198 -26.94 5.14 11.29
CA GLU A 198 -28.07 4.37 10.75
C GLU A 198 -28.39 3.12 11.57
N GLN A 199 -27.36 2.44 12.09
CA GLN A 199 -27.53 1.29 12.99
C GLN A 199 -28.16 1.71 14.34
N GLY A 200 -27.71 2.83 14.92
CA GLY A 200 -28.27 3.36 16.16
C GLY A 200 -29.75 3.77 16.05
N ASN A 201 -30.18 4.28 14.90
CA ASN A 201 -31.57 4.71 14.69
C ASN A 201 -32.56 3.54 14.51
N LYS A 202 -32.08 2.34 14.15
CA LYS A 202 -32.95 1.15 13.99
C LYS A 202 -33.30 0.46 15.32
N GLY A 203 -32.48 0.62 16.35
CA GLY A 203 -32.65 -0.07 17.64
C GLY A 203 -33.66 0.57 18.61
N THR A 204 -34.15 1.78 18.34
CA THR A 204 -35.01 2.55 19.28
C THR A 204 -36.49 2.55 18.90
N ARG A 205 -36.91 1.71 17.95
CA ARG A 205 -38.29 1.64 17.43
C ARG A 205 -39.02 0.31 17.72
N GLU A 206 -38.43 -0.57 18.52
CA GLU A 206 -39.09 -1.77 19.07
C GLU A 206 -39.44 -1.57 20.54
#